data_AF-A0A846ALM6-F1
#
_entry.id   AF-A0A846ALM6-F1
#
_cell.length_a   1.000
_cell.length_b   1.000
_cell.length_c   1.000
_cell.angle_alpha   90.00
_cell.angle_beta   90.00
_cell.angle_gamma   90.00
#
_symmetry.space_group_name_H-M   'P 1'
#
loop_
_entity.id
_entity.type
_entity.pdbx_description
1 polymer ?
#
loop_
_entity_poly.entity_id
_entity_poly.type
_entity_poly.pdbx_seq_one_letter_code
_entity_poly.pdbx_strand_id
1 'polypeptide(L)' 'MNSTTILNESFIKVRGKRFHYIWLRDNCLNPKSRNPDTFQRIYDYTDNPQPKPLYVELNEE' A
#
# COMPACT_ATOMS: atom_id res chain seq x y z
N MET A 1 -17.82 1.83 -12.72
CA MET A 1 -18.64 1.73 -11.48
C MET A 1 -17.69 1.94 -10.32
N ASN A 2 -17.91 2.96 -9.49
CA ASN A 2 -16.97 3.29 -8.41
C ASN A 2 -17.29 2.41 -7.20
N SER A 3 -16.63 1.25 -7.10
CA SER A 3 -16.80 0.33 -5.97
C SER A 3 -16.01 0.84 -4.76
N THR A 4 -16.71 1.45 -3.80
CA THR A 4 -16.18 1.77 -2.48
C THR A 4 -15.90 0.46 -1.74
N THR A 5 -14.62 0.05 -1.70
CA THR A 5 -14.22 -1.20 -1.05
C THR A 5 -14.17 -0.98 0.47
N ILE A 6 -14.81 -1.86 1.24
CA ILE A 6 -14.83 -1.78 2.70
C ILE A 6 -13.39 -1.85 3.25
N LEU A 7 -12.91 -0.76 3.85
CA LEU A 7 -11.55 -0.57 4.38
C LEU A 7 -11.28 -1.25 5.73
N ASN A 8 -12.10 -2.24 6.13
CA ASN A 8 -11.93 -2.96 7.40
C ASN A 8 -10.98 -4.17 7.30
N GLU A 9 -10.54 -4.55 6.10
CA GLU A 9 -9.60 -5.63 5.89
C GLU A 9 -8.14 -5.11 5.97
N SER A 10 -7.18 -5.96 6.35
CA SER A 10 -5.74 -5.60 6.36
C SER A 10 -5.08 -5.73 4.99
N PHE A 11 -5.88 -5.92 3.93
CA PHE A 11 -5.45 -6.18 2.57
C PHE A 11 -6.46 -5.66 1.56
N ILE A 12 -6.03 -5.63 0.30
CA ILE A 12 -6.89 -5.46 -0.87
C ILE A 12 -6.79 -6.67 -1.81
N LYS A 13 -7.87 -6.96 -2.53
CA LYS A 13 -7.86 -7.92 -3.64
C LYS A 13 -7.83 -7.20 -4.97
N VAL A 14 -6.86 -7.53 -5.81
CA VAL A 14 -6.73 -7.00 -7.17
C VAL A 14 -6.63 -8.18 -8.12
N ARG A 15 -7.56 -8.31 -9.08
CA ARG A 15 -7.62 -9.42 -10.04
C ARG A 15 -7.50 -10.81 -9.37
N GLY A 16 -8.22 -11.01 -8.26
CA GLY A 16 -8.23 -12.26 -7.49
C GLY A 16 -7.00 -12.50 -6.60
N LYS A 17 -5.97 -11.64 -6.67
CA LYS A 17 -4.75 -11.73 -5.85
C LYS A 17 -4.85 -10.81 -4.63
N ARG A 18 -4.27 -11.23 -3.51
CA ARG A 18 -4.31 -10.48 -2.23
C ARG A 18 -3.01 -9.72 -2.00
N PHE A 19 -3.14 -8.44 -1.61
CA PHE A 19 -2.03 -7.57 -1.25
C PHE A 19 -2.28 -6.95 0.12
N HIS A 20 -1.46 -7.30 1.11
CA HIS A 20 -1.58 -6.74 2.47
C HIS A 20 -1.11 -5.29 2.51
N TYR A 21 -1.79 -4.43 3.27
CA TYR A 21 -1.44 -3.02 3.34
C TYR A 21 -0.07 -2.77 3.95
N ILE A 22 0.35 -3.59 4.92
CA ILE A 22 1.71 -3.54 5.46
C ILE A 22 2.75 -3.83 4.39
N TRP A 23 2.48 -4.80 3.52
CA TRP A 23 3.36 -5.14 2.41
C TRP A 23 3.42 -4.03 1.37
N LEU A 24 2.26 -3.46 1.00
CA LEU A 24 2.19 -2.34 0.06
C LEU A 24 2.92 -1.10 0.61
N ARG A 25 2.82 -0.84 1.92
CA ARG A 25 3.50 0.28 2.57
C ARG A 25 5.02 0.10 2.58
N ASP A 26 5.51 -1.09 2.91
CA ASP A 26 6.96 -1.39 2.91
C ASP A 26 7.56 -1.39 1.49
N ASN A 27 6.75 -1.68 0.48
CA ASN A 27 7.14 -1.65 -0.94
C ASN A 27 6.75 -0.34 -1.66
N CYS A 28 6.41 0.72 -0.93
CA CYS A 28 6.05 1.99 -1.55
C CYS A 28 7.25 2.60 -2.28
N LEU A 29 7.05 2.96 -3.56
CA LEU A 29 8.10 3.48 -4.45
C LEU A 29 8.27 5.00 -4.39
N ASN A 30 7.53 5.69 -3.51
CA ASN A 30 7.66 7.13 -3.43
C ASN A 30 9.06 7.53 -2.87
N PRO A 31 9.61 8.70 -3.25
CA PRO A 31 10.93 9.15 -2.77
C PRO A 31 11.03 9.41 -1.26
N LYS A 32 9.91 9.48 -0.54
CA LYS A 32 9.86 9.60 0.92
C LYS A 32 9.96 8.24 1.63
N SER A 33 9.74 7.14 0.91
CA SER A 33 9.78 5.77 1.41
C SER A 33 11.02 5.01 0.95
N ARG A 34 11.54 5.35 -0.24
CA ARG A 34 12.73 4.75 -0.86
C ARG A 34 13.69 5.84 -1.32
N ASN A 35 14.98 5.64 -1.08
CA ASN A 35 16.01 6.49 -1.68
C ASN A 35 15.96 6.33 -3.21
N PRO A 36 15.86 7.43 -3.99
CA PRO A 36 15.69 7.35 -5.44
C PRO A 36 16.90 6.77 -6.18
N ASP A 37 18.11 6.92 -5.61
CA ASP A 37 19.36 6.50 -6.25
C ASP A 37 19.74 5.07 -5.85
N THR A 38 19.52 4.68 -4.59
CA THR A 38 19.96 3.39 -4.05
C THR A 38 18.82 2.39 -3.87
N PHE A 39 17.56 2.81 -4.00
CA PHE A 39 16.37 2.04 -3.67
C PHE A 39 16.33 1.49 -2.24
N GLN A 40 17.21 1.96 -1.36
CA GLN A 40 17.21 1.59 0.05
C GLN A 40 15.97 2.16 0.75
N ARG A 41 15.45 1.41 1.73
CA ARG A 41 14.29 1.83 2.51
C ARG A 41 14.67 2.99 3.42
N ILE A 42 13.89 4.07 3.35
CA ILE A 42 13.98 5.23 4.26
C ILE A 42 12.89 5.15 5.34
N TYR A 43 11.73 4.58 4.99
CA TYR A 43 10.59 4.45 5.90
C TYR A 43 10.88 3.47 7.06
N ASP A 44 10.58 3.89 8.29
CA ASP A 44 10.53 3.01 9.45
C ASP A 44 9.10 2.48 9.67
N TYR A 45 8.97 1.17 9.79
CA TYR A 45 7.68 0.48 9.97
C TYR A 45 7.23 0.46 11.43
N THR A 46 8.13 0.76 12.38
CA THR A 46 7.79 0.80 13.81
C THR A 46 6.79 1.91 14.13
N ASP A 47 6.81 3.00 13.36
CA ASP A 47 5.90 4.14 13.52
C ASP A 47 4.44 3.82 13.16
N ASN A 48 4.20 2.81 12.33
CA ASN A 48 2.84 2.42 11.94
C ASN A 48 2.76 0.92 11.62
N PRO A 49 2.52 0.07 12.63
CA PRO A 49 2.52 -1.38 12.49
C PRO A 49 1.30 -1.93 11.74
N GLN A 50 0.24 -1.13 11.58
CA GLN A 50 -0.99 -1.54 10.88
C GLN A 50 -1.44 -0.43 9.92
N PRO A 51 -0.68 -0.19 8.83
CA PRO A 51 -1.01 0.88 7.91
C PRO A 51 -2.36 0.60 7.24
N LYS A 52 -3.23 1.60 7.23
CA LYS A 52 -4.51 1.59 6.52
C LYS A 52 -4.48 2.67 5.44
N PRO A 53 -4.91 2.37 4.20
CA PRO A 53 -4.99 3.39 3.17
C PRO A 53 -6.13 4.36 3.48
N LEU A 54 -5.91 5.64 3.18
CA LEU A 54 -6.95 6.67 3.27
C LEU A 54 -7.96 6.53 2.13
N TYR A 55 -7.48 6.11 0.96
CA TYR A 55 -8.24 5.94 -0.26
C TYR A 55 -7.55 4.90 -1.15
N VAL A 56 -8.33 4.13 -1.89
CA VAL A 56 -7.82 3.21 -2.92
C VAL A 56 -8.63 3.38 -4.19
N GLU A 57 -7.94 3.61 -5.30
CA GLU A 57 -8.49 3.63 -6.65
C GLU A 57 -8.00 2.39 -7.39
N LEU A 58 -8.92 1.66 -8.01
CA LEU A 58 -8.62 0.52 -8.86
C LEU A 58 -8.99 0.90 -10.29
N ASN A 59 -7.99 1.02 -11.16
CA ASN A 59 -8.22 1.22 -12.58
C ASN A 59 -8.46 -0.15 -13.23
N GLU A 60 -9.64 -0.33 -13.80
CA GLU A 60 -9.95 -1.47 -14.66
C GLU A 60 -9.31 -1.21 -16.03
N GLU A 61 -8.08 -1.71 -16.23
CA GLU A 61 -7.58 -2.06 -17.57
C GLU A 61 -8.12 -3.43 -18.00
#